data_AF-A0A2D8P488-F1
#
_entry.id   AF-A0A2D8P488-F1
#
_cell.length_a   1.000
_cell.length_b   1.000
_cell.length_c   1.000
_cell.angle_alpha   90.00
_cell.angle_beta   90.00
_cell.angle_gamma   90.00
#
_symmetry.space_group_name_H-M   'P 1'
#
loop_
_entity.id
_entity.type
_entity.pdbx_description
1 polymer ?
#
loop_
_entity_poly.entity_id
_entity_poly.type
_entity_poly.pdbx_seq_one_letter_code
_entity_poly.pdbx_strand_id
1 'polypeptide(L)'
;MADSPSDPDAIAAEIIARTGGDIRLALPLGLGKPVTLVNALTRAVAARPETRLTILTALTLEAPDMTEGMAARFLAPAATRLFGDYPALDYARMMRAGTLPDNIEVSEFFLLAGRWLGVPQMQRRYIAANYTHAYDVLRDWKPNVILQLFGEDADGTLSLSCNTDISTDLLRDRAEGTLDLLVAGEVNRNLPAFTNPEARVPREDVDLLYDGADFDLFSVVKRPVGAVEHAIGLHASRLIRDGGTIQIGIGAIGDAVAHALIARQNGRTGEIHNATPFAPDRTQAPREDGPFEEGLYAVTEMLVDGILQLFEAGIIRREVAGAAIHAGFFVDCHDFYARLRDLPEPDRAKIHMVPVSFTNQLYGDEAAKRAARKDARFVNAAMKATLLGGVVSDATAQGSEVSGVGGQFNFVEQAFALDDARSIITLPATRTRRGRTQSNIVWDHPHETVPRQYRDIIVTEYGIADLRGQRDEDVVARMLRITDSRFQDALLEDAKRAGKIARDFEIPAGWRVNLPDRVERWLAPFDLPTFPFGTDFDATERRILPALERLSQAQGSPGAMAGLILAGLVKSGADTAALARMDLDRPRNPRAVLEALALRGALARRD
;
A
#
# COMPACT_ATOMS: atom_id res chain seq x y z
N MET A 1 24.02 -24.85 -24.96
CA MET A 1 24.15 -24.66 -23.50
C MET A 1 25.50 -24.01 -23.27
N ALA A 2 25.56 -22.68 -23.30
CA ALA A 2 26.71 -21.97 -22.74
C ALA A 2 26.47 -21.89 -21.23
N ASP A 3 27.49 -22.19 -20.42
CA ASP A 3 27.44 -22.10 -18.96
C ASP A 3 26.88 -20.73 -18.57
N SER A 4 25.69 -20.70 -17.95
CA SER A 4 25.18 -19.46 -17.35
C SER A 4 26.20 -18.99 -16.32
N PRO A 5 26.68 -17.74 -16.36
CA PRO A 5 27.69 -17.28 -15.42
C PRO A 5 27.12 -17.39 -14.01
N SER A 6 27.77 -18.17 -13.14
CA SER A 6 27.36 -18.32 -11.73
C SER A 6 27.76 -17.14 -10.84
N ASP A 7 28.37 -16.10 -11.43
CA ASP A 7 28.91 -14.94 -10.71
C ASP A 7 28.13 -13.66 -11.11
N PRO A 8 27.45 -12.99 -10.15
CA PRO A 8 26.78 -11.71 -10.37
C PRO A 8 27.67 -10.64 -10.99
N ASP A 9 28.96 -10.58 -10.62
CA ASP A 9 29.89 -9.57 -11.12
C ASP A 9 30.27 -9.87 -12.59
N ALA A 10 30.33 -11.15 -12.98
CA ALA A 10 30.52 -11.55 -14.38
C ALA A 10 29.30 -11.20 -15.25
N ILE A 11 28.09 -11.41 -14.74
CA ILE A 11 26.86 -10.99 -15.42
C ILE A 11 26.84 -9.46 -15.60
N ALA A 12 27.17 -8.70 -14.55
CA ALA A 12 27.27 -7.25 -14.64
C ALA A 12 28.28 -6.79 -15.69
N ALA A 13 29.45 -7.43 -15.77
CA ALA A 13 30.46 -7.14 -16.79
C ALA A 13 29.95 -7.43 -18.22
N GLU A 14 29.23 -8.54 -18.39
CA GLU A 14 28.63 -8.90 -19.69
C GLU A 14 27.53 -7.92 -20.10
N ILE A 15 26.69 -7.46 -19.16
CA ILE A 15 25.70 -6.39 -19.42
C ILE A 15 26.39 -5.12 -19.91
N ILE A 16 27.46 -4.68 -19.23
CA ILE A 16 28.24 -3.50 -19.64
C ILE A 16 28.83 -3.68 -21.04
N ALA A 17 29.36 -4.87 -21.34
CA ALA A 17 29.94 -5.17 -22.64
C ALA A 17 28.89 -5.14 -23.77
N ARG A 18 27.73 -5.80 -23.59
CA ARG A 18 26.67 -5.88 -24.60
C ARG A 18 25.98 -4.56 -24.87
N THR A 19 25.92 -3.68 -23.88
CA THR A 19 25.33 -2.33 -24.00
C THR A 19 26.33 -1.28 -24.48
N GLY A 20 27.61 -1.63 -24.67
CA GLY A 20 28.65 -0.67 -25.00
C GLY A 20 28.90 0.37 -23.90
N GLY A 21 28.52 0.07 -22.66
CA GLY A 21 28.68 0.95 -21.50
C GLY A 21 27.58 1.99 -21.29
N ASP A 22 26.54 2.07 -22.14
CA ASP A 22 25.36 2.92 -21.91
C ASP A 22 24.16 2.07 -21.50
N ILE A 23 23.94 1.94 -20.19
CA ILE A 23 22.89 1.09 -19.62
C ILE A 23 21.65 1.91 -19.29
N ARG A 24 20.55 1.62 -19.98
CA ARG A 24 19.18 2.08 -19.67
C ARG A 24 18.42 0.91 -19.08
N LEU A 25 18.52 0.80 -17.75
CA LEU A 25 17.99 -0.30 -16.96
C LEU A 25 16.54 -0.03 -16.54
N ALA A 26 15.62 -0.87 -17.01
CA ALA A 26 14.28 -1.01 -16.44
C ALA A 26 14.33 -2.01 -15.26
N LEU A 27 13.72 -1.64 -14.13
CA LEU A 27 13.55 -2.53 -12.98
C LEU A 27 12.08 -2.64 -12.57
N PRO A 28 11.60 -3.86 -12.24
CA PRO A 28 10.25 -4.09 -11.74
C PRO A 28 9.93 -3.26 -10.50
N LEU A 29 8.64 -3.02 -10.28
CA LEU A 29 8.16 -2.30 -9.11
C LEU A 29 8.29 -3.15 -7.84
N GLY A 30 8.64 -2.58 -6.70
CA GLY A 30 8.60 -3.33 -5.44
C GLY A 30 9.55 -4.54 -5.39
N LEU A 31 8.98 -5.73 -5.12
CA LEU A 31 9.67 -6.98 -4.75
C LEU A 31 10.42 -7.65 -5.90
N GLY A 32 9.99 -7.45 -7.15
CA GLY A 32 10.55 -8.13 -8.33
C GLY A 32 11.96 -7.69 -8.75
N LYS A 33 12.68 -6.93 -7.92
CA LYS A 33 14.04 -6.46 -8.24
C LYS A 33 15.07 -7.55 -7.88
N PRO A 34 15.94 -7.98 -8.83
CA PRO A 34 17.02 -8.92 -8.54
C PRO A 34 18.19 -8.20 -7.85
N VAL A 35 18.09 -8.07 -6.53
CA VAL A 35 18.95 -7.18 -5.73
C VAL A 35 20.44 -7.50 -5.90
N THR A 36 20.80 -8.79 -5.99
CA THR A 36 22.20 -9.22 -6.14
C THR A 36 22.81 -8.67 -7.43
N LEU A 37 22.10 -8.84 -8.55
CA LEU A 37 22.54 -8.37 -9.87
C LEU A 37 22.51 -6.84 -9.98
N VAL A 38 21.48 -6.20 -9.45
CA VAL A 38 21.38 -4.73 -9.45
C VAL A 38 22.54 -4.12 -8.66
N ASN A 39 22.90 -4.71 -7.53
CA ASN A 39 24.03 -4.25 -6.72
C ASN A 39 25.38 -4.49 -7.42
N ALA A 40 25.57 -5.67 -8.03
CA ALA A 40 26.77 -5.95 -8.83
C ALA A 40 26.96 -4.94 -9.98
N LEU A 41 25.89 -4.68 -10.75
CA LEU A 41 25.90 -3.70 -11.83
C LEU A 41 26.14 -2.27 -11.33
N THR A 42 25.49 -1.87 -10.23
CA THR A 42 25.69 -0.55 -9.62
C THR A 42 27.16 -0.35 -9.21
N ARG A 43 27.78 -1.33 -8.53
CA ARG A 43 29.19 -1.25 -8.14
C ARG A 43 30.13 -1.25 -9.34
N ALA A 44 29.83 -2.08 -10.35
CA ALA A 44 30.64 -2.17 -11.55
C ALA A 44 30.67 -0.85 -12.34
N VAL A 45 29.53 -0.16 -12.47
CA VAL A 45 29.43 1.14 -13.14
C VAL A 45 30.00 2.26 -12.27
N ALA A 46 29.79 2.22 -10.96
CA ALA A 46 30.37 3.19 -10.03
C ALA A 46 31.91 3.22 -10.08
N ALA A 47 32.54 2.08 -10.38
CA ALA A 47 33.98 1.95 -10.56
C ALA A 47 34.50 2.38 -11.96
N ARG A 48 33.60 2.70 -12.90
CA ARG A 48 33.90 2.96 -14.33
C ARG A 48 33.25 4.25 -14.82
N PRO A 49 33.88 5.42 -14.62
CA PRO A 49 33.31 6.72 -14.99
C PRO A 49 32.96 6.88 -16.48
N GLU A 50 33.56 6.08 -17.36
CA GLU A 50 33.29 6.03 -18.80
C GLU A 50 31.99 5.31 -19.15
N THR A 51 31.43 4.55 -18.22
CA THR A 51 30.13 3.87 -18.36
C THR A 51 29.01 4.70 -17.74
N ARG A 52 27.78 4.53 -18.20
CA ARG A 52 26.59 5.21 -17.69
C ARG A 52 25.53 4.18 -17.30
N LEU A 53 24.91 4.37 -16.14
CA LEU A 53 23.75 3.61 -15.70
C LEU A 53 22.60 4.56 -15.40
N THR A 54 21.53 4.47 -16.17
CA THR A 54 20.27 5.17 -15.89
C THR A 54 19.23 4.12 -15.54
N ILE A 55 18.63 4.22 -14.36
CA ILE A 55 17.65 3.30 -13.81
C ILE A 55 16.29 3.97 -13.81
N LEU A 56 15.28 3.31 -14.38
CA LEU A 56 13.89 3.69 -14.26
C LEU A 56 13.12 2.56 -13.55
N THR A 57 12.53 2.88 -12.41
CA THR A 57 11.82 1.90 -11.57
C THR A 57 10.70 2.54 -10.76
N ALA A 58 10.20 1.83 -9.76
CA ALA A 58 9.27 2.31 -8.78
C ALA A 58 9.33 1.46 -7.51
N LEU A 59 8.92 2.05 -6.39
CA LEU A 59 8.82 1.44 -5.07
C LEU A 59 10.11 0.70 -4.71
N THR A 60 11.20 1.44 -4.58
CA THR A 60 12.46 0.89 -4.04
C THR A 60 12.23 0.47 -2.58
N LEU A 61 12.17 -0.84 -2.34
CA LEU A 61 11.93 -1.41 -1.02
C LEU A 61 13.18 -1.31 -0.17
N GLU A 62 13.01 -0.82 1.05
CA GLU A 62 14.08 -0.70 2.03
C GLU A 62 13.56 -0.97 3.42
N ALA A 63 14.36 -1.69 4.20
CA ALA A 63 14.14 -1.77 5.63
C ALA A 63 14.14 -0.35 6.24
N PRO A 64 13.27 -0.07 7.22
CA PRO A 64 13.24 1.22 7.91
C PRO A 64 14.58 1.49 8.61
N ASP A 65 14.96 2.76 8.77
CA ASP A 65 16.20 3.11 9.49
C ASP A 65 16.06 2.81 10.99
N MET A 66 17.02 2.05 11.50
CA MET A 66 17.01 1.46 12.85
C MET A 66 17.96 2.16 13.83
N THR A 67 18.33 3.40 13.56
CA THR A 67 19.52 4.00 14.17
C THR A 67 19.28 4.60 15.55
N GLU A 68 18.08 5.15 15.85
CA GLU A 68 17.84 5.80 17.15
C GLU A 68 16.38 5.73 17.66
N GLY A 69 16.24 5.74 18.98
CA GLY A 69 14.95 5.91 19.66
C GLY A 69 14.19 4.62 19.93
N MET A 70 12.95 4.78 20.39
CA MET A 70 12.16 3.68 20.91
C MET A 70 11.63 2.76 19.81
N ALA A 71 11.34 3.29 18.61
CA ALA A 71 10.99 2.48 17.45
C ALA A 71 12.17 1.59 16.99
N ALA A 72 13.40 2.11 17.03
CA ALA A 72 14.61 1.33 16.77
C ALA A 72 14.79 0.22 17.81
N ARG A 73 14.65 0.53 19.11
CA ARG A 73 14.70 -0.49 20.19
C ARG A 73 13.64 -1.58 20.02
N PHE A 74 12.47 -1.24 19.51
CA PHE A 74 11.41 -2.20 19.24
C PHE A 74 11.72 -3.09 18.06
N LEU A 75 12.05 -2.51 16.91
CA LEU A 75 12.22 -3.28 15.68
C LEU A 75 13.57 -4.03 15.65
N ALA A 76 14.63 -3.54 16.32
CA ALA A 76 15.99 -4.06 16.09
C ALA A 76 16.17 -5.52 16.51
N PRO A 77 15.66 -5.97 17.67
CA PRO A 77 15.75 -7.38 18.06
C PRO A 77 14.89 -8.33 17.21
N ALA A 78 13.94 -7.79 16.45
CA ALA A 78 13.13 -8.56 15.50
C ALA A 78 13.47 -8.24 14.05
N ALA A 79 14.50 -7.45 13.77
CA ALA A 79 14.77 -6.97 12.41
C ALA A 79 15.07 -8.13 11.46
N THR A 80 15.94 -9.06 11.85
CA THR A 80 16.22 -10.27 11.08
C THR A 80 14.98 -11.14 10.88
N ARG A 81 14.08 -11.21 11.87
CA ARG A 81 12.85 -12.01 11.76
C ARG A 81 11.76 -11.32 10.91
N LEU A 82 11.67 -10.00 10.97
CA LEU A 82 10.64 -9.19 10.32
C LEU A 82 11.01 -8.82 8.89
N PHE A 83 12.29 -8.59 8.61
CA PHE A 83 12.79 -8.13 7.32
C PHE A 83 13.68 -9.17 6.62
N GLY A 84 14.00 -10.28 7.28
CA GLY A 84 14.85 -11.33 6.72
C GLY A 84 16.27 -10.85 6.43
N ASP A 85 16.98 -11.66 5.65
CA ASP A 85 18.26 -11.30 5.03
C ASP A 85 18.07 -10.56 3.68
N TYR A 86 16.96 -9.81 3.50
CA TYR A 86 16.71 -9.04 2.28
C TYR A 86 17.78 -7.95 2.10
N PRO A 87 18.58 -7.98 1.00
CA PRO A 87 19.69 -7.04 0.86
C PRO A 87 19.19 -5.63 0.52
N ALA A 88 19.90 -4.62 0.99
CA ALA A 88 19.64 -3.24 0.58
C ALA A 88 20.18 -2.99 -0.84
N LEU A 89 19.49 -2.14 -1.59
CA LEU A 89 19.97 -1.69 -2.91
C LEU A 89 21.08 -0.65 -2.76
N ASP A 90 22.21 -0.91 -3.41
CA ASP A 90 23.42 -0.09 -3.33
C ASP A 90 23.17 1.33 -3.83
N TYR A 91 22.46 1.50 -4.96
CA TYR A 91 22.15 2.83 -5.48
C TYR A 91 21.31 3.64 -4.49
N ALA A 92 20.39 3.00 -3.78
CA ALA A 92 19.48 3.70 -2.86
C ALA A 92 20.25 4.21 -1.63
N ARG A 93 21.10 3.33 -1.07
CA ARG A 93 22.03 3.67 0.02
C ARG A 93 22.96 4.82 -0.38
N MET A 94 23.59 4.75 -1.55
CA MET A 94 24.51 5.77 -2.05
C MET A 94 23.80 7.10 -2.29
N MET A 95 22.56 7.07 -2.80
CA MET A 95 21.76 8.28 -3.03
C MET A 95 21.40 9.01 -1.73
N ARG A 96 21.01 8.27 -0.68
CA ARG A 96 20.79 8.87 0.65
C ARG A 96 22.06 9.41 1.29
N ALA A 97 23.17 8.70 1.09
CA ALA A 97 24.47 9.15 1.57
C ALA A 97 25.05 10.34 0.77
N GLY A 98 24.44 10.71 -0.37
CA GLY A 98 24.97 11.72 -1.27
C GLY A 98 26.27 11.30 -1.95
N THR A 99 26.51 9.99 -2.09
CA THR A 99 27.73 9.40 -2.65
C THR A 99 27.50 8.68 -3.98
N LEU A 100 26.28 8.74 -4.53
CA LEU A 100 25.97 8.17 -5.84
C LEU A 100 26.76 8.92 -6.93
N PRO A 101 27.61 8.25 -7.72
CA PRO A 101 28.40 8.87 -8.78
C PRO A 101 27.53 9.52 -9.87
N ASP A 102 28.04 10.56 -10.53
CA ASP A 102 27.33 11.31 -11.56
C ASP A 102 26.97 10.48 -12.80
N ASN A 103 27.70 9.38 -13.05
CA ASN A 103 27.41 8.44 -14.12
C ASN A 103 26.28 7.45 -13.78
N ILE A 104 25.68 7.54 -12.59
CA ILE A 104 24.50 6.77 -12.18
C ILE A 104 23.30 7.70 -11.92
N GLU A 105 22.22 7.44 -12.63
CA GLU A 105 20.95 8.12 -12.50
C GLU A 105 19.83 7.15 -12.13
N VAL A 106 18.96 7.56 -11.22
CA VAL A 106 17.81 6.76 -10.78
C VAL A 106 16.59 7.66 -10.77
N SER A 107 15.55 7.22 -11.47
CA SER A 107 14.24 7.87 -11.51
C SER A 107 13.17 6.87 -11.09
N GLU A 108 12.20 7.34 -10.30
CA GLU A 108 11.08 6.53 -9.85
C GLU A 108 9.74 7.18 -10.20
N PHE A 109 8.75 6.39 -10.63
CA PHE A 109 7.37 6.86 -10.84
C PHE A 109 6.43 6.57 -9.67
N PHE A 110 6.92 5.88 -8.64
CA PHE A 110 6.22 5.68 -7.38
C PHE A 110 7.26 5.54 -6.26
N LEU A 111 7.17 6.35 -5.21
CA LEU A 111 8.15 6.34 -4.11
C LEU A 111 7.67 5.49 -2.93
N LEU A 112 8.62 4.86 -2.21
CA LEU A 112 8.33 4.27 -0.91
C LEU A 112 7.96 5.38 0.10
N ALA A 113 6.73 5.31 0.60
CA ALA A 113 6.09 6.37 1.37
C ALA A 113 7.00 6.95 2.46
N GLY A 114 7.37 8.22 2.31
CA GLY A 114 8.13 8.97 3.31
C GLY A 114 9.64 8.69 3.38
N ARG A 115 10.16 7.66 2.71
CA ARG A 115 11.61 7.32 2.75
C ARG A 115 12.46 8.30 1.96
N TRP A 116 11.90 8.85 0.89
CA TRP A 116 12.59 9.80 0.00
C TRP A 116 12.33 11.27 0.36
N LEU A 117 11.57 11.53 1.44
CA LEU A 117 11.38 12.89 1.95
C LEU A 117 12.72 13.43 2.47
N GLY A 118 13.12 14.59 1.96
CA GLY A 118 14.40 15.20 2.31
C GLY A 118 15.60 14.68 1.52
N VAL A 119 15.39 13.88 0.46
CA VAL A 119 16.42 13.49 -0.51
C VAL A 119 16.22 14.29 -1.80
N PRO A 120 16.90 15.44 -1.99
CA PRO A 120 16.61 16.36 -3.10
C PRO A 120 16.83 15.74 -4.48
N GLN A 121 17.77 14.81 -4.61
CA GLN A 121 18.04 14.12 -5.87
C GLN A 121 16.83 13.30 -6.32
N MET A 122 16.21 12.53 -5.42
CA MET A 122 15.03 11.72 -5.75
C MET A 122 13.82 12.61 -6.05
N GLN A 123 13.59 13.66 -5.27
CA GLN A 123 12.49 14.60 -5.51
C GLN A 123 12.58 15.28 -6.90
N ARG A 124 13.80 15.58 -7.38
CA ARG A 124 14.01 16.13 -8.74
C ARG A 124 13.85 15.09 -9.86
N ARG A 125 13.96 13.80 -9.54
CA ARG A 125 13.96 12.68 -10.49
C ARG A 125 12.69 11.82 -10.40
N TYR A 126 11.70 12.28 -9.65
CA TYR A 126 10.38 11.66 -9.64
C TYR A 126 9.67 11.89 -10.98
N ILE A 127 9.06 10.85 -11.52
CA ILE A 127 8.27 10.90 -12.75
C ILE A 127 6.80 10.84 -12.36
N ALA A 128 6.06 11.92 -12.62
CA ALA A 128 4.62 11.95 -12.38
C ALA A 128 3.86 11.17 -13.47
N ALA A 129 3.80 9.84 -13.32
CA ALA A 129 3.06 8.95 -14.20
C ALA A 129 2.16 8.01 -13.38
N ASN A 130 0.91 7.85 -13.81
CA ASN A 130 0.07 6.74 -13.35
C ASN A 130 0.55 5.44 -14.02
N TYR A 131 0.13 4.28 -13.50
CA TYR A 131 0.70 3.00 -13.94
C TYR A 131 0.42 2.65 -15.40
N THR A 132 -0.73 3.05 -15.93
CA THR A 132 -1.00 2.90 -17.37
C THR A 132 0.04 3.65 -18.21
N HIS A 133 0.36 4.89 -17.84
CA HIS A 133 1.36 5.69 -18.56
C HIS A 133 2.80 5.34 -18.19
N ALA A 134 3.05 4.69 -17.05
CA ALA A 134 4.40 4.29 -16.65
C ALA A 134 5.04 3.33 -17.66
N TYR A 135 4.24 2.42 -18.23
CA TYR A 135 4.68 1.57 -19.34
C TYR A 135 5.03 2.39 -20.59
N ASP A 136 4.20 3.36 -20.99
CA ASP A 136 4.50 4.22 -22.15
C ASP A 136 5.78 5.04 -21.93
N VAL A 137 5.98 5.59 -20.73
CA VAL A 137 7.21 6.30 -20.35
C VAL A 137 8.42 5.37 -20.47
N LEU A 138 8.33 4.14 -19.98
CA LEU A 138 9.39 3.13 -20.12
C LEU A 138 9.66 2.82 -21.59
N ARG A 139 8.64 2.48 -22.36
CA ARG A 139 8.78 2.14 -23.79
C ARG A 139 9.43 3.28 -24.59
N ASP A 140 8.98 4.52 -24.39
CA ASP A 140 9.49 5.70 -25.10
C ASP A 140 10.92 6.07 -24.66
N TRP A 141 11.27 5.77 -23.40
CA TRP A 141 12.63 5.88 -22.89
C TRP A 141 13.59 4.81 -23.47
N LYS A 142 13.03 3.75 -24.09
CA LYS A 142 13.75 2.68 -24.80
C LYS A 142 14.78 1.98 -23.91
N PRO A 143 14.37 1.29 -22.83
CA PRO A 143 15.30 0.49 -22.05
C PRO A 143 16.05 -0.48 -22.96
N ASN A 144 17.33 -0.68 -22.69
CA ASN A 144 18.13 -1.70 -23.39
C ASN A 144 18.51 -2.87 -22.45
N VAL A 145 18.17 -2.78 -21.16
CA VAL A 145 18.27 -3.88 -20.20
C VAL A 145 17.04 -3.90 -19.32
N ILE A 146 16.47 -5.08 -19.08
CA ILE A 146 15.56 -5.34 -17.97
C ILE A 146 16.22 -6.35 -17.03
N LEU A 147 16.17 -6.05 -15.72
CA LEU A 147 16.57 -7.00 -14.69
C LEU A 147 15.37 -7.43 -13.85
N GLN A 148 15.08 -8.73 -13.85
CA GLN A 148 13.91 -9.32 -13.20
C GLN A 148 14.31 -10.35 -12.13
N LEU A 149 13.59 -10.33 -11.00
CA LEU A 149 13.60 -11.43 -10.04
C LEU A 149 12.55 -12.46 -10.47
N PHE A 150 12.97 -13.69 -10.70
CA PHE A 150 12.13 -14.79 -11.16
C PHE A 150 11.84 -15.77 -10.02
N GLY A 151 10.60 -16.25 -9.96
CA GLY A 151 10.27 -17.53 -9.32
C GLY A 151 10.51 -18.68 -10.30
N GLU A 152 10.44 -19.91 -9.81
CA GLU A 152 10.62 -21.12 -10.61
C GLU A 152 9.54 -22.14 -10.27
N ASP A 153 8.89 -22.66 -11.30
CA ASP A 153 7.90 -23.73 -11.15
C ASP A 153 8.59 -25.11 -11.13
N ALA A 154 7.85 -26.15 -10.72
CA ALA A 154 8.37 -27.51 -10.58
C ALA A 154 8.93 -28.13 -11.87
N ASP A 155 8.49 -27.63 -13.04
CA ASP A 155 8.98 -28.05 -14.36
C ASP A 155 10.26 -27.30 -14.81
N GLY A 156 10.75 -26.36 -13.99
CA GLY A 156 11.92 -25.53 -14.26
C GLY A 156 11.62 -24.26 -15.07
N THR A 157 10.37 -24.01 -15.43
CA THR A 157 9.96 -22.78 -16.12
C THR A 157 10.05 -21.58 -15.18
N LEU A 158 10.54 -20.45 -15.68
CA LEU A 158 10.62 -19.23 -14.90
C LEU A 158 9.25 -18.54 -14.83
N SER A 159 9.01 -17.87 -13.71
CA SER A 159 7.79 -17.13 -13.43
C SER A 159 8.14 -15.69 -13.05
N LEU A 160 7.48 -14.71 -13.66
CA LEU A 160 7.51 -13.30 -13.24
C LEU A 160 6.93 -13.10 -11.84
N SER A 161 6.15 -14.08 -11.34
CA SER A 161 5.69 -14.19 -9.96
C SER A 161 5.07 -12.90 -9.43
N CYS A 162 5.80 -12.21 -8.56
CA CYS A 162 5.38 -11.00 -7.88
C CYS A 162 5.26 -9.76 -8.77
N ASN A 163 5.77 -9.77 -10.00
CA ASN A 163 5.79 -8.59 -10.86
C ASN A 163 5.62 -8.94 -12.34
N THR A 164 4.37 -9.17 -12.74
CA THR A 164 3.96 -9.18 -14.16
C THR A 164 3.70 -7.76 -14.69
N ASP A 165 3.43 -6.82 -13.78
CA ASP A 165 3.18 -5.39 -13.97
C ASP A 165 3.52 -4.80 -15.35
N ILE A 166 4.72 -4.29 -15.54
CA ILE A 166 5.24 -3.69 -16.77
C ILE A 166 6.18 -4.68 -17.47
N SER A 167 6.79 -5.60 -16.72
CA SER A 167 7.73 -6.60 -17.26
C SER A 167 7.10 -7.43 -18.38
N THR A 168 5.85 -7.87 -18.23
CA THR A 168 5.18 -8.68 -19.26
C THR A 168 5.03 -7.92 -20.58
N ASP A 169 4.67 -6.64 -20.53
CA ASP A 169 4.50 -5.83 -21.74
C ASP A 169 5.85 -5.51 -22.41
N LEU A 170 6.92 -5.26 -21.64
CA LEU A 170 8.27 -5.09 -22.18
C LEU A 170 8.82 -6.37 -22.84
N LEU A 171 8.56 -7.54 -22.25
CA LEU A 171 8.94 -8.82 -22.84
C LEU A 171 8.15 -9.11 -24.12
N ARG A 172 6.88 -8.72 -24.17
CA ARG A 172 6.07 -8.80 -25.39
C ARG A 172 6.64 -7.90 -26.49
N ASP A 173 6.95 -6.66 -26.19
CA ASP A 173 7.58 -5.72 -27.13
C ASP A 173 8.89 -6.27 -27.70
N ARG A 174 9.71 -6.91 -26.86
CA ARG A 174 10.92 -7.61 -27.31
C ARG A 174 10.62 -8.77 -28.25
N ALA A 175 9.66 -9.63 -27.90
CA ALA A 175 9.26 -10.76 -28.73
C ALA A 175 8.69 -10.33 -30.09
N GLU A 176 7.99 -9.19 -30.12
CA GLU A 176 7.45 -8.58 -31.34
C GLU A 176 8.50 -7.77 -32.14
N GLY A 177 9.70 -7.57 -31.59
CA GLY A 177 10.80 -6.83 -32.21
C GLY A 177 10.61 -5.31 -32.21
N THR A 178 9.70 -4.78 -31.37
CA THR A 178 9.47 -3.34 -31.22
C THR A 178 10.45 -2.69 -30.24
N LEU A 179 11.01 -3.48 -29.32
CA LEU A 179 12.11 -3.09 -28.42
C LEU A 179 13.30 -4.05 -28.54
N ASP A 180 14.50 -3.48 -28.62
CA ASP A 180 15.76 -4.23 -28.48
C ASP A 180 16.23 -4.15 -27.02
N LEU A 181 16.05 -5.26 -26.31
CA LEU A 181 16.16 -5.33 -24.85
C LEU A 181 16.90 -6.60 -24.44
N LEU A 182 17.98 -6.44 -23.68
CA LEU A 182 18.64 -7.55 -22.98
C LEU A 182 17.79 -7.94 -21.77
N VAL A 183 17.39 -9.21 -21.69
CA VAL A 183 16.66 -9.76 -20.54
C VAL A 183 17.64 -10.49 -19.65
N ALA A 184 17.83 -9.98 -18.45
CA ALA A 184 18.67 -10.63 -17.46
C ALA A 184 17.93 -10.75 -16.12
N GLY A 185 18.34 -11.67 -15.26
CA GLY A 185 17.65 -11.82 -13.98
C GLY A 185 18.23 -12.85 -13.05
N GLU A 186 17.58 -12.96 -11.90
CA GLU A 186 18.00 -13.78 -10.76
C GLU A 186 16.84 -14.69 -10.34
N VAL A 187 17.11 -15.96 -10.06
CA VAL A 187 16.09 -16.91 -9.59
C VAL A 187 16.08 -16.94 -8.06
N ASN A 188 14.95 -16.60 -7.46
CA ASN A 188 14.71 -16.77 -6.02
C ASN A 188 13.53 -17.72 -5.78
N ARG A 189 13.83 -18.93 -5.30
CA ARG A 189 12.87 -20.02 -5.07
C ARG A 189 11.91 -19.77 -3.91
N ASN A 190 12.12 -18.70 -3.13
CA ASN A 190 11.14 -18.26 -2.15
C ASN A 190 9.92 -17.59 -2.81
N LEU A 191 10.00 -17.15 -4.08
CA LEU A 191 8.85 -16.59 -4.79
C LEU A 191 7.83 -17.68 -5.18
N PRO A 192 6.51 -17.44 -5.01
CA PRO A 192 5.50 -18.35 -5.53
C PRO A 192 5.48 -18.32 -7.07
N ALA A 193 5.43 -19.49 -7.70
CA ALA A 193 5.31 -19.60 -9.16
C ALA A 193 3.83 -19.62 -9.59
N PHE A 194 3.50 -18.85 -10.63
CA PHE A 194 2.17 -18.81 -11.23
C PHE A 194 2.26 -19.38 -12.66
N THR A 195 1.25 -20.18 -13.02
CA THR A 195 1.27 -20.98 -14.25
C THR A 195 0.44 -20.35 -15.37
N ASN A 196 -0.18 -19.19 -15.14
CA ASN A 196 -0.90 -18.48 -16.19
C ASN A 196 0.08 -17.95 -17.26
N PRO A 197 -0.32 -17.90 -18.55
CA PRO A 197 0.58 -17.59 -19.65
C PRO A 197 1.34 -16.27 -19.50
N GLU A 198 0.71 -15.24 -18.97
CA GLU A 198 1.30 -13.90 -18.79
C GLU A 198 2.41 -13.87 -17.74
N ALA A 199 2.44 -14.84 -16.82
CA ALA A 199 3.47 -14.93 -15.79
C ALA A 199 4.65 -15.83 -16.19
N ARG A 200 4.48 -16.75 -17.16
CA ARG A 200 5.52 -17.72 -17.53
C ARG A 200 6.51 -17.13 -18.52
N VAL A 201 7.79 -17.38 -18.27
CA VAL A 201 8.90 -16.98 -19.12
C VAL A 201 9.74 -18.21 -19.45
N PRO A 202 9.86 -18.61 -20.73
CA PRO A 202 10.79 -19.66 -21.14
C PRO A 202 12.23 -19.29 -20.76
N ARG A 203 13.01 -20.27 -20.27
CA ARG A 203 14.39 -20.02 -19.84
C ARG A 203 15.27 -19.53 -20.99
N GLU A 204 15.00 -19.98 -22.21
CA GLU A 204 15.68 -19.56 -23.44
C GLU A 204 15.45 -18.09 -23.80
N ASP A 205 14.38 -17.47 -23.29
CA ASP A 205 14.09 -16.07 -23.52
C ASP A 205 14.87 -15.14 -22.58
N VAL A 206 15.60 -15.70 -21.60
CA VAL A 206 16.47 -14.94 -20.68
C VAL A 206 17.93 -15.02 -21.15
N ASP A 207 18.51 -13.88 -21.49
CA ASP A 207 19.85 -13.78 -22.06
C ASP A 207 20.97 -14.05 -21.04
N LEU A 208 20.78 -13.62 -19.78
CA LEU A 208 21.73 -13.81 -18.68
C LEU A 208 20.96 -14.13 -17.39
N LEU A 209 21.23 -15.27 -16.78
CA LEU A 209 20.52 -15.72 -15.58
C LEU A 209 21.48 -16.07 -14.46
N TYR A 210 21.24 -15.51 -13.28
CA TYR A 210 21.87 -15.91 -12.02
C TYR A 210 20.94 -16.86 -11.26
N ASP A 211 21.36 -18.12 -11.13
CA ASP A 211 20.62 -19.17 -10.43
C ASP A 211 21.26 -19.48 -9.07
N GLY A 212 21.40 -18.45 -8.23
CA GLY A 212 22.10 -18.56 -6.95
C GLY A 212 21.58 -17.64 -5.85
N ALA A 213 20.39 -17.05 -6.00
CA ALA A 213 19.84 -16.17 -4.97
C ALA A 213 19.65 -16.92 -3.66
N ASP A 214 20.22 -16.38 -2.59
CA ASP A 214 20.09 -16.90 -1.23
C ASP A 214 19.73 -15.75 -0.29
N PHE A 215 18.55 -15.16 -0.51
CA PHE A 215 18.01 -14.12 0.35
C PHE A 215 16.50 -14.26 0.55
N ASP A 216 16.03 -13.84 1.72
CA ASP A 216 14.61 -13.79 2.07
C ASP A 216 13.86 -12.71 1.28
N LEU A 217 12.60 -12.96 0.94
CA LEU A 217 11.76 -11.94 0.32
C LEU A 217 11.53 -10.77 1.28
N PHE A 218 11.47 -9.54 0.74
CA PHE A 218 11.10 -8.39 1.55
C PHE A 218 9.72 -8.59 2.18
N SER A 219 9.64 -8.49 3.50
CA SER A 219 8.39 -8.64 4.24
C SER A 219 7.87 -7.28 4.73
N VAL A 220 6.58 -7.05 4.46
CA VAL A 220 5.87 -5.87 4.92
C VAL A 220 5.43 -6.07 6.37
N VAL A 221 5.80 -5.13 7.23
CA VAL A 221 5.31 -5.10 8.61
C VAL A 221 3.87 -4.62 8.62
N LYS A 222 2.93 -5.54 8.90
CA LYS A 222 1.51 -5.22 9.03
C LYS A 222 1.25 -4.19 10.12
N ARG A 223 0.39 -3.21 9.82
CA ARG A 223 -0.06 -2.20 10.78
C ARG A 223 -1.29 -2.71 11.52
N PRO A 224 -1.46 -2.36 12.80
CA PRO A 224 -2.67 -2.67 13.53
C PRO A 224 -3.89 -2.00 12.87
N VAL A 225 -5.01 -2.71 12.88
CA VAL A 225 -6.33 -2.21 12.48
C VAL A 225 -7.03 -1.68 13.73
N GLY A 226 -7.18 -0.36 13.82
CA GLY A 226 -7.83 0.31 14.94
C GLY A 226 -9.33 0.49 14.74
N ALA A 227 -9.98 1.16 15.70
CA ALA A 227 -11.41 1.47 15.65
C ALA A 227 -11.76 2.35 14.43
N VAL A 228 -10.88 3.28 14.05
CA VAL A 228 -11.06 4.15 12.88
C VAL A 228 -11.08 3.32 11.60
N GLU A 229 -10.10 2.43 11.41
CA GLU A 229 -10.01 1.58 10.22
C GLU A 229 -11.18 0.59 10.15
N HIS A 230 -11.54 -0.04 11.28
CA HIS A 230 -12.72 -0.92 11.33
C HIS A 230 -14.01 -0.19 10.99
N ALA A 231 -14.23 1.02 11.50
CA ALA A 231 -15.39 1.84 11.17
C ALA A 231 -15.45 2.15 9.66
N ILE A 232 -14.32 2.55 9.06
CA ILE A 232 -14.22 2.78 7.61
C ILE A 232 -14.53 1.49 6.84
N GLY A 233 -13.95 0.36 7.25
CA GLY A 233 -14.17 -0.95 6.63
C GLY A 233 -15.64 -1.37 6.67
N LEU A 234 -16.31 -1.19 7.81
CA LEU A 234 -17.74 -1.46 7.99
C LEU A 234 -18.59 -0.60 7.06
N HIS A 235 -18.35 0.71 7.01
CA HIS A 235 -19.07 1.61 6.08
C HIS A 235 -18.84 1.24 4.62
N ALA A 236 -17.59 1.02 4.22
CA ALA A 236 -17.24 0.66 2.84
C ALA A 236 -17.81 -0.70 2.41
N SER A 237 -17.88 -1.68 3.32
CA SER A 237 -18.40 -3.03 3.02
C SER A 237 -19.85 -3.04 2.53
N ARG A 238 -20.64 -2.01 2.90
CA ARG A 238 -22.05 -1.85 2.49
C ARG A 238 -22.22 -1.35 1.07
N LEU A 239 -21.12 -0.95 0.42
CA LEU A 239 -21.09 -0.50 -0.97
C LEU A 239 -20.73 -1.64 -1.94
N ILE A 240 -20.19 -2.75 -1.43
CA ILE A 240 -19.75 -3.91 -2.21
C ILE A 240 -20.95 -4.79 -2.53
N ARG A 241 -21.25 -5.01 -3.81
CA ARG A 241 -22.43 -5.77 -4.23
C ARG A 241 -22.06 -7.22 -4.52
N ASP A 242 -22.98 -8.13 -4.20
CA ASP A 242 -22.85 -9.52 -4.61
C ASP A 242 -22.90 -9.65 -6.14
N GLY A 243 -22.17 -10.61 -6.71
CA GLY A 243 -21.95 -10.74 -8.15
C GLY A 243 -21.00 -9.70 -8.76
N GLY A 244 -20.54 -8.73 -7.96
CA GLY A 244 -19.77 -7.59 -8.42
C GLY A 244 -18.29 -7.86 -8.69
N THR A 245 -17.55 -6.77 -8.80
CA THR A 245 -16.09 -6.76 -8.95
C THR A 245 -15.45 -5.92 -7.86
N ILE A 246 -14.31 -6.37 -7.34
CA ILE A 246 -13.62 -5.69 -6.25
C ILE A 246 -12.15 -5.41 -6.57
N GLN A 247 -11.71 -4.22 -6.17
CA GLN A 247 -10.32 -3.87 -5.96
C GLN A 247 -10.19 -3.24 -4.57
N ILE A 248 -9.19 -3.66 -3.80
CA ILE A 248 -8.79 -3.02 -2.55
C ILE A 248 -7.28 -2.81 -2.54
N GLY A 249 -6.84 -1.71 -1.95
CA GLY A 249 -5.41 -1.42 -1.75
C GLY A 249 -4.82 -2.06 -0.49
N ILE A 250 -3.56 -1.73 -0.21
CA ILE A 250 -2.79 -2.23 0.94
C ILE A 250 -3.16 -1.57 2.28
N GLY A 251 -2.73 -2.24 3.35
CA GLY A 251 -2.66 -1.69 4.70
C GLY A 251 -3.96 -1.79 5.48
N ALA A 252 -3.96 -1.18 6.67
CA ALA A 252 -4.99 -1.43 7.69
C ALA A 252 -6.44 -1.15 7.24
N ILE A 253 -6.68 -0.18 6.35
CA ILE A 253 -8.03 0.05 5.81
C ILE A 253 -8.45 -1.04 4.83
N GLY A 254 -7.55 -1.50 3.96
CA GLY A 254 -7.82 -2.63 3.06
C GLY A 254 -8.12 -3.90 3.84
N ASP A 255 -7.33 -4.16 4.89
CA ASP A 255 -7.56 -5.28 5.81
C ASP A 255 -8.91 -5.17 6.53
N ALA A 256 -9.27 -3.97 6.99
CA ALA A 256 -10.57 -3.72 7.62
C ALA A 256 -11.74 -3.94 6.66
N VAL A 257 -11.61 -3.54 5.40
CA VAL A 257 -12.64 -3.79 4.36
C VAL A 257 -12.80 -5.28 4.14
N ALA A 258 -11.71 -6.02 3.90
CA ALA A 258 -11.78 -7.47 3.72
C ALA A 258 -12.34 -8.19 4.95
N HIS A 259 -11.93 -7.79 6.15
CA HIS A 259 -12.47 -8.34 7.39
C HIS A 259 -13.97 -8.06 7.55
N ALA A 260 -14.42 -6.84 7.24
CA ALA A 260 -15.84 -6.49 7.27
C ALA A 260 -16.67 -7.30 6.26
N LEU A 261 -16.12 -7.59 5.06
CA LEU A 261 -16.78 -8.46 4.07
C LEU A 261 -16.88 -9.92 4.55
N ILE A 262 -15.84 -10.44 5.22
CA ILE A 262 -15.90 -11.77 5.86
C ILE A 262 -16.92 -11.78 7.01
N ALA A 263 -16.96 -10.72 7.82
CA ALA A 263 -17.96 -10.59 8.88
C ALA A 263 -19.38 -10.55 8.31
N ARG A 264 -19.58 -9.84 7.19
CA ARG A 264 -20.84 -9.74 6.45
C ARG A 264 -21.27 -11.10 5.88
N GLN A 265 -20.35 -11.84 5.27
CA GLN A 265 -20.61 -13.22 4.79
C GLN A 265 -21.13 -14.12 5.90
N ASN A 266 -20.66 -13.90 7.13
CA ASN A 266 -21.05 -14.67 8.32
C ASN A 266 -22.25 -14.07 9.08
N GLY A 267 -22.93 -13.05 8.54
CA GLY A 267 -24.09 -12.40 9.16
C GLY A 267 -23.77 -11.59 10.42
N ARG A 268 -22.51 -11.21 10.65
CA ARG A 268 -22.05 -10.56 11.90
C ARG A 268 -22.07 -9.03 11.86
N THR A 269 -22.35 -8.41 10.72
CA THR A 269 -22.28 -6.94 10.56
C THR A 269 -23.57 -6.20 10.88
N GLY A 270 -24.74 -6.86 10.84
CA GLY A 270 -26.03 -6.20 11.02
C GLY A 270 -26.19 -5.49 12.36
N GLU A 271 -25.82 -6.15 13.47
CA GLU A 271 -25.85 -5.56 14.81
C GLU A 271 -24.87 -4.40 14.95
N ILE A 272 -23.67 -4.54 14.36
CA ILE A 272 -22.64 -3.50 14.35
C ILE A 272 -23.16 -2.26 13.61
N HIS A 273 -23.72 -2.44 12.42
CA HIS A 273 -24.29 -1.35 11.63
C HIS A 273 -25.45 -0.66 12.34
N ASN A 274 -26.34 -1.42 12.98
CA ASN A 274 -27.48 -0.87 13.72
C ASN A 274 -27.07 -0.07 14.96
N ALA A 275 -25.93 -0.39 15.57
CA ALA A 275 -25.37 0.34 16.71
C ALA A 275 -24.65 1.65 16.34
N THR A 276 -24.53 1.97 15.04
CA THR A 276 -23.83 3.17 14.56
C THR A 276 -24.43 4.45 15.16
N PRO A 277 -23.64 5.30 15.85
CA PRO A 277 -24.14 6.53 16.47
C PRO A 277 -24.24 7.71 15.49
N PHE A 278 -23.69 7.56 14.28
CA PHE A 278 -23.61 8.62 13.29
C PHE A 278 -24.86 8.71 12.44
N ALA A 279 -25.09 9.89 11.87
CA ALA A 279 -26.23 10.12 11.00
C ALA A 279 -26.25 9.11 9.84
N PRO A 280 -27.42 8.53 9.49
CA PRO A 280 -27.51 7.54 8.42
C PRO A 280 -26.97 8.07 7.08
N ASP A 281 -26.20 7.24 6.38
CA ASP A 281 -25.76 7.50 5.01
C ASP A 281 -26.90 7.77 4.04
N ARG A 282 -26.68 8.80 3.21
CA ARG A 282 -27.48 9.12 2.05
C ARG A 282 -26.70 8.74 0.80
N THR A 283 -26.71 7.46 0.46
CA THR A 283 -26.13 6.93 -0.77
C THR A 283 -27.18 6.91 -1.88
N GLN A 284 -26.74 7.04 -3.14
CA GLN A 284 -27.63 6.89 -4.30
C GLN A 284 -28.04 5.42 -4.50
N ALA A 285 -27.17 4.48 -4.12
CA ALA A 285 -27.41 3.04 -4.21
C ALA A 285 -27.93 2.46 -2.87
N PRO A 286 -28.70 1.35 -2.91
CA PRO A 286 -29.09 0.59 -1.72
C PRO A 286 -27.87 0.09 -0.94
N ARG A 287 -28.04 -0.13 0.36
CA ARG A 287 -26.98 -0.70 1.21
C ARG A 287 -27.02 -2.22 1.13
N GLU A 288 -25.83 -2.80 1.12
CA GLU A 288 -25.64 -4.25 1.04
C GLU A 288 -25.27 -4.80 2.42
N ASP A 289 -26.16 -5.61 3.02
CA ASP A 289 -25.94 -6.20 4.35
C ASP A 289 -26.02 -7.75 4.34
N GLY A 290 -26.46 -8.36 3.23
CA GLY A 290 -26.59 -9.83 3.08
C GLY A 290 -25.29 -10.52 2.64
N PRO A 291 -25.20 -11.86 2.69
CA PRO A 291 -24.01 -12.59 2.25
C PRO A 291 -23.76 -12.48 0.73
N PHE A 292 -22.64 -13.04 0.28
CA PHE A 292 -22.28 -13.18 -1.13
C PHE A 292 -22.72 -14.55 -1.66
N GLU A 293 -23.84 -14.59 -2.39
CA GLU A 293 -24.44 -15.79 -2.99
C GLU A 293 -23.84 -16.10 -4.37
N GLU A 294 -23.61 -15.10 -5.20
CA GLU A 294 -22.87 -15.26 -6.46
C GLU A 294 -21.36 -15.25 -6.20
N GLY A 295 -20.90 -14.36 -5.31
CA GLY A 295 -19.49 -14.11 -5.05
C GLY A 295 -18.93 -12.96 -5.87
N LEU A 296 -17.67 -12.62 -5.59
CA LEU A 296 -16.95 -11.52 -6.22
C LEU A 296 -15.94 -12.02 -7.24
N TYR A 297 -15.67 -11.19 -8.24
CA TYR A 297 -14.49 -11.26 -9.10
C TYR A 297 -13.49 -10.18 -8.64
N ALA A 298 -12.21 -10.53 -8.49
CA ALA A 298 -11.18 -9.56 -8.16
C ALA A 298 -10.34 -9.20 -9.38
N VAL A 299 -10.26 -7.91 -9.69
CA VAL A 299 -9.26 -7.33 -10.58
C VAL A 299 -8.60 -6.19 -9.83
N THR A 300 -7.35 -6.40 -9.45
CA THR A 300 -6.62 -5.47 -8.58
C THR A 300 -5.27 -5.16 -9.20
N GLU A 301 -4.76 -3.96 -8.95
CA GLU A 301 -3.38 -3.66 -9.31
C GLU A 301 -2.41 -4.51 -8.47
N MET A 302 -2.66 -4.57 -7.16
CA MET A 302 -1.82 -5.28 -6.21
C MET A 302 -2.61 -6.42 -5.57
N LEU A 303 -2.06 -7.64 -5.62
CA LEU A 303 -2.57 -8.75 -4.83
C LEU A 303 -2.11 -8.56 -3.38
N VAL A 304 -3.08 -8.32 -2.51
CA VAL A 304 -2.87 -8.05 -1.08
C VAL A 304 -3.49 -9.16 -0.25
N ASP A 305 -3.03 -9.34 0.99
CA ASP A 305 -3.53 -10.42 1.84
C ASP A 305 -5.06 -10.39 2.04
N GLY A 306 -5.67 -9.21 2.14
CA GLY A 306 -7.12 -9.08 2.20
C GLY A 306 -7.86 -9.71 1.01
N ILE A 307 -7.31 -9.64 -0.21
CA ILE A 307 -7.89 -10.31 -1.39
C ILE A 307 -7.72 -11.82 -1.29
N LEU A 308 -6.55 -12.30 -0.88
CA LEU A 308 -6.29 -13.74 -0.71
C LEU A 308 -7.21 -14.36 0.36
N GLN A 309 -7.40 -13.65 1.47
CA GLN A 309 -8.31 -14.06 2.56
C GLN A 309 -9.78 -14.14 2.10
N LEU A 310 -10.22 -13.19 1.27
CA LEU A 310 -11.57 -13.23 0.67
C LEU A 310 -11.74 -14.41 -0.30
N PHE A 311 -10.67 -14.79 -1.01
CA PHE A 311 -10.66 -15.96 -1.88
C PHE A 311 -10.73 -17.26 -1.08
N GLU A 312 -9.89 -17.43 -0.07
CA GLU A 312 -9.92 -18.59 0.84
C GLU A 312 -11.23 -18.71 1.62
N ALA A 313 -11.87 -17.58 1.95
CA ALA A 313 -13.19 -17.55 2.58
C ALA A 313 -14.34 -17.87 1.59
N GLY A 314 -14.06 -18.13 0.32
CA GLY A 314 -15.05 -18.47 -0.71
C GLY A 314 -15.93 -17.29 -1.14
N ILE A 315 -15.53 -16.05 -0.81
CA ILE A 315 -16.23 -14.82 -1.19
C ILE A 315 -15.80 -14.40 -2.60
N ILE A 316 -14.50 -14.39 -2.88
CA ILE A 316 -14.00 -14.26 -4.25
C ILE A 316 -14.03 -15.65 -4.87
N ARG A 317 -14.91 -15.85 -5.85
CA ARG A 317 -15.11 -17.13 -6.54
C ARG A 317 -15.70 -16.99 -7.94
N ARG A 318 -16.13 -15.79 -8.33
CA ARG A 318 -16.67 -15.55 -9.67
C ARG A 318 -15.50 -15.54 -10.65
N GLU A 319 -15.47 -16.54 -11.52
CA GLU A 319 -14.39 -16.71 -12.48
C GLU A 319 -14.66 -15.90 -13.76
N VAL A 320 -13.60 -15.27 -14.26
CA VAL A 320 -13.54 -14.56 -15.53
C VAL A 320 -12.33 -15.11 -16.27
N ALA A 321 -12.53 -15.66 -17.47
CA ALA A 321 -11.44 -16.25 -18.26
C ALA A 321 -10.59 -17.28 -17.48
N GLY A 322 -11.22 -18.08 -16.63
CA GLY A 322 -10.54 -19.11 -15.81
C GLY A 322 -9.95 -18.63 -14.49
N ALA A 323 -9.96 -17.31 -14.21
CA ALA A 323 -9.43 -16.76 -12.97
C ALA A 323 -10.50 -16.06 -12.12
N ALA A 324 -10.43 -16.29 -10.82
CA ALA A 324 -11.19 -15.53 -9.83
C ALA A 324 -10.48 -14.23 -9.42
N ILE A 325 -9.15 -14.20 -9.56
CA ILE A 325 -8.30 -13.05 -9.25
C ILE A 325 -7.38 -12.73 -10.44
N HIS A 326 -7.41 -11.49 -10.91
CA HIS A 326 -6.37 -10.92 -11.77
C HIS A 326 -5.61 -9.83 -11.01
N ALA A 327 -4.28 -9.94 -10.96
CA ALA A 327 -3.42 -9.01 -10.23
C ALA A 327 -2.17 -8.61 -11.01
N GLY A 328 -1.69 -7.37 -10.80
CA GLY A 328 -0.52 -6.81 -11.46
C GLY A 328 0.82 -7.16 -10.79
N PHE A 329 0.87 -7.03 -9.47
CA PHE A 329 2.05 -7.34 -8.67
C PHE A 329 1.68 -7.65 -7.20
N PHE A 330 2.63 -8.09 -6.38
CA PHE A 330 2.45 -8.18 -4.93
C PHE A 330 3.72 -7.95 -4.12
N VAL A 331 3.54 -7.50 -2.89
CA VAL A 331 4.53 -7.41 -1.82
C VAL A 331 3.76 -7.37 -0.49
N ASP A 332 4.00 -8.31 0.39
CA ASP A 332 3.27 -8.46 1.66
C ASP A 332 4.17 -9.14 2.71
N CYS A 333 3.61 -9.77 3.75
CA CYS A 333 4.39 -10.49 4.75
C CYS A 333 4.78 -11.91 4.34
N HIS A 334 5.69 -12.54 5.08
CA HIS A 334 6.15 -13.91 4.80
C HIS A 334 5.02 -14.95 4.77
N ASP A 335 4.05 -14.83 5.68
CA ASP A 335 2.87 -15.70 5.75
C ASP A 335 2.06 -15.69 4.45
N PHE A 336 1.87 -14.49 3.86
CA PHE A 336 1.17 -14.34 2.59
C PHE A 336 1.91 -15.08 1.45
N TYR A 337 3.24 -14.93 1.37
CA TYR A 337 4.02 -15.66 0.37
C TYR A 337 3.96 -17.17 0.57
N ALA A 338 4.00 -17.64 1.82
CA ALA A 338 3.89 -19.06 2.15
C ALA A 338 2.53 -19.63 1.74
N ARG A 339 1.43 -18.93 2.09
CA ARG A 339 0.07 -19.34 1.69
C ARG A 339 -0.07 -19.42 0.18
N LEU A 340 0.45 -18.46 -0.59
CA LEU A 340 0.43 -18.53 -2.06
C LEU A 340 1.20 -19.74 -2.61
N ARG A 341 2.33 -20.13 -2.00
CA ARG A 341 3.09 -21.32 -2.40
C ARG A 341 2.33 -22.61 -2.07
N ASP A 342 1.70 -22.64 -0.89
CA ASP A 342 1.03 -23.82 -0.33
C ASP A 342 -0.42 -23.99 -0.83
N LEU A 343 -0.96 -23.02 -1.56
CA LEU A 343 -2.27 -23.13 -2.21
C LEU A 343 -2.31 -24.38 -3.12
N PRO A 344 -3.39 -25.19 -3.03
CA PRO A 344 -3.61 -26.27 -3.97
C PRO A 344 -3.57 -25.78 -5.41
N GLU A 345 -2.98 -26.57 -6.32
CA GLU A 345 -2.80 -26.17 -7.72
C GLU A 345 -4.11 -25.69 -8.40
N PRO A 346 -5.29 -26.34 -8.20
CA PRO A 346 -6.53 -25.85 -8.80
C PRO A 346 -6.99 -24.48 -8.29
N ASP A 347 -6.62 -24.12 -7.06
CA ASP A 347 -6.96 -22.81 -6.49
C ASP A 347 -5.93 -21.75 -6.91
N ARG A 348 -4.64 -22.12 -6.90
CA ARG A 348 -3.56 -21.25 -7.39
C ARG A 348 -3.73 -20.92 -8.87
N ALA A 349 -4.21 -21.86 -9.69
CA ALA A 349 -4.50 -21.66 -11.11
C ALA A 349 -5.60 -20.61 -11.36
N LYS A 350 -6.43 -20.30 -10.35
CA LYS A 350 -7.47 -19.24 -10.46
C LYS A 350 -6.93 -17.85 -10.14
N ILE A 351 -5.64 -17.72 -9.81
CA ILE A 351 -4.96 -16.46 -9.58
C ILE A 351 -4.05 -16.21 -10.79
N HIS A 352 -4.44 -15.25 -11.63
CA HIS A 352 -3.65 -14.84 -12.78
C HIS A 352 -2.86 -13.57 -12.45
N MET A 353 -1.54 -13.68 -12.51
CA MET A 353 -0.65 -12.52 -12.49
C MET A 353 -0.53 -11.99 -13.92
N VAL A 354 -0.98 -10.76 -14.16
CA VAL A 354 -1.14 -10.15 -15.49
C VAL A 354 -0.52 -8.74 -15.51
N PRO A 355 -0.26 -8.12 -16.68
CA PRO A 355 0.29 -6.76 -16.71
C PRO A 355 -0.70 -5.70 -16.21
N VAL A 356 -0.16 -4.55 -15.77
CA VAL A 356 -1.00 -3.39 -15.37
C VAL A 356 -1.78 -2.80 -16.55
N SER A 357 -1.33 -3.03 -17.79
CA SER A 357 -2.10 -2.71 -19.00
C SER A 357 -3.40 -3.52 -19.10
N PHE A 358 -3.53 -4.63 -18.37
CA PHE A 358 -4.77 -5.38 -18.21
C PHE A 358 -5.61 -4.84 -17.05
N THR A 359 -5.05 -4.76 -15.84
CA THR A 359 -5.79 -4.45 -14.60
C THR A 359 -6.21 -2.98 -14.51
N ASN A 360 -5.31 -2.06 -14.86
CA ASN A 360 -5.48 -0.63 -14.62
C ASN A 360 -6.22 0.10 -15.74
N GLN A 361 -6.55 -0.53 -16.86
CA GLN A 361 -7.29 0.13 -17.94
C GLN A 361 -8.28 -0.80 -18.64
N LEU A 362 -9.27 -0.21 -19.32
CA LEU A 362 -10.22 -0.95 -20.15
C LEU A 362 -9.72 -1.16 -21.57
N TYR A 363 -8.79 -0.35 -22.08
CA TYR A 363 -8.30 -0.43 -23.46
C TYR A 363 -7.72 -1.80 -23.83
N GLY A 364 -7.69 -2.10 -25.12
CA GLY A 364 -7.23 -3.37 -25.70
C GLY A 364 -8.36 -4.39 -25.89
N ASP A 365 -9.01 -4.80 -24.80
CA ASP A 365 -10.14 -5.75 -24.80
C ASP A 365 -11.33 -5.18 -24.00
N GLU A 366 -11.81 -4.02 -24.44
CA GLU A 366 -12.84 -3.28 -23.73
C GLU A 366 -14.12 -4.08 -23.54
N ALA A 367 -14.56 -4.82 -24.56
CA ALA A 367 -15.80 -5.57 -24.51
C ALA A 367 -15.77 -6.65 -23.41
N ALA A 368 -14.71 -7.46 -23.36
CA ALA A 368 -14.60 -8.50 -22.33
C ALA A 368 -14.36 -7.89 -20.94
N LYS A 369 -13.50 -6.87 -20.82
CA LYS A 369 -13.22 -6.20 -19.54
C LYS A 369 -14.47 -5.54 -18.96
N ARG A 370 -15.30 -4.90 -19.79
CA ARG A 370 -16.59 -4.30 -19.38
C ARG A 370 -17.59 -5.37 -18.94
N ALA A 371 -17.69 -6.48 -19.68
CA ALA A 371 -18.56 -7.60 -19.32
C ALA A 371 -18.12 -8.30 -18.02
N ALA A 372 -16.81 -8.33 -17.75
CA ALA A 372 -16.23 -8.91 -16.55
C ALA A 372 -16.43 -8.03 -15.31
N ARG A 373 -16.24 -6.70 -15.44
CA ARG A 373 -16.19 -5.72 -14.34
C ARG A 373 -17.56 -5.14 -13.99
N LYS A 374 -18.52 -6.02 -13.68
CA LYS A 374 -19.88 -5.65 -13.25
C LYS A 374 -19.89 -5.14 -11.81
N ASP A 375 -20.75 -4.16 -11.54
CA ASP A 375 -20.95 -3.54 -10.23
C ASP A 375 -19.62 -3.25 -9.51
N ALA A 376 -18.61 -2.80 -10.27
CA ALA A 376 -17.24 -2.74 -9.77
C ALA A 376 -17.09 -1.71 -8.65
N ARG A 377 -16.36 -2.08 -7.60
CA ARG A 377 -16.03 -1.21 -6.46
C ARG A 377 -14.53 -1.15 -6.28
N PHE A 378 -13.97 0.01 -6.59
CA PHE A 378 -12.54 0.24 -6.50
C PHE A 378 -12.24 1.06 -5.25
N VAL A 379 -11.69 0.41 -4.23
CA VAL A 379 -11.45 0.99 -2.90
C VAL A 379 -9.99 1.40 -2.76
N ASN A 380 -9.76 2.71 -2.63
CA ASN A 380 -8.43 3.29 -2.51
C ASN A 380 -8.34 4.21 -1.28
N ALA A 381 -7.19 4.24 -0.62
CA ALA A 381 -6.95 5.16 0.48
C ALA A 381 -6.39 6.50 -0.03
N ALA A 382 -6.70 7.60 0.66
CA ALA A 382 -6.14 8.92 0.39
C ALA A 382 -5.54 9.56 1.64
N MET A 383 -4.66 10.54 1.44
CA MET A 383 -4.11 11.34 2.55
C MET A 383 -5.09 12.43 2.99
N LYS A 384 -5.76 13.08 2.03
CA LYS A 384 -6.74 14.16 2.27
C LYS A 384 -7.81 14.19 1.19
N ALA A 385 -8.92 14.84 1.51
CA ALA A 385 -9.94 15.24 0.55
C ALA A 385 -10.34 16.70 0.77
N THR A 386 -10.62 17.44 -0.30
CA THR A 386 -11.15 18.80 -0.22
C THR A 386 -12.66 18.78 0.01
N LEU A 387 -13.25 19.83 0.59
CA LEU A 387 -14.71 19.95 0.75
C LEU A 387 -15.46 19.94 -0.59
N LEU A 388 -14.77 20.20 -1.70
CA LEU A 388 -15.31 20.10 -3.05
C LEU A 388 -15.17 18.71 -3.68
N GLY A 389 -14.54 17.75 -2.99
CA GLY A 389 -14.40 16.36 -3.43
C GLY A 389 -13.13 16.07 -4.24
N GLY A 390 -12.15 16.98 -4.28
CA GLY A 390 -10.82 16.68 -4.81
C GLY A 390 -10.03 15.81 -3.83
N VAL A 391 -9.16 14.94 -4.33
CA VAL A 391 -8.43 13.94 -3.52
C VAL A 391 -6.92 14.17 -3.62
N VAL A 392 -6.23 13.99 -2.51
CA VAL A 392 -4.76 14.12 -2.40
C VAL A 392 -4.19 12.85 -1.78
N SER A 393 -3.25 12.22 -2.48
CA SER A 393 -2.74 10.88 -2.11
C SER A 393 -1.21 10.76 -2.17
N ASP A 394 -0.52 11.66 -2.87
CA ASP A 394 0.89 11.47 -3.24
C ASP A 394 1.82 12.64 -2.88
N ALA A 395 1.33 13.88 -2.88
CA ALA A 395 2.15 15.07 -2.64
C ALA A 395 1.75 15.86 -1.38
N THR A 396 2.74 16.49 -0.75
CA THR A 396 2.53 17.49 0.31
C THR A 396 2.12 18.84 -0.27
N ALA A 397 1.59 19.75 0.56
CA ALA A 397 1.22 21.10 0.13
C ALA A 397 2.42 21.95 -0.34
N GLN A 398 3.65 21.53 -0.03
CA GLN A 398 4.89 22.17 -0.47
C GLN A 398 5.42 21.61 -1.80
N GLY A 399 4.71 20.64 -2.40
CA GLY A 399 5.14 19.97 -3.62
C GLY A 399 6.26 18.96 -3.40
N SER A 400 6.42 18.42 -2.19
CA SER A 400 7.26 17.24 -1.95
C SER A 400 6.45 15.96 -2.10
N GLU A 401 6.97 15.03 -2.90
CA GLU A 401 6.39 13.72 -3.16
C GLU A 401 6.62 12.79 -1.97
N VAL A 402 5.51 12.29 -1.44
CA VAL A 402 5.48 11.30 -0.36
C VAL A 402 5.59 9.89 -0.94
N SER A 403 4.82 9.61 -1.99
CA SER A 403 4.74 8.30 -2.66
C SER A 403 4.61 8.48 -4.18
N GLY A 404 3.41 8.29 -4.72
CA GLY A 404 3.07 8.48 -6.12
C GLY A 404 1.58 8.18 -6.35
N VAL A 405 1.07 8.60 -7.51
CA VAL A 405 -0.35 8.38 -7.88
C VAL A 405 -0.72 6.89 -7.98
N GLY A 406 0.24 6.05 -8.38
CA GLY A 406 0.01 4.62 -8.64
C GLY A 406 -1.12 4.40 -9.65
N GLY A 407 -1.93 3.36 -9.45
CA GLY A 407 -3.17 3.16 -10.20
C GLY A 407 -4.41 3.79 -9.61
N GLN A 408 -4.33 4.61 -8.55
CA GLN A 408 -5.52 5.20 -7.93
C GLN A 408 -6.37 5.94 -8.98
N PHE A 409 -5.75 6.82 -9.76
CA PHE A 409 -6.45 7.56 -10.81
C PHE A 409 -6.98 6.62 -11.91
N ASN A 410 -6.24 5.56 -12.23
CA ASN A 410 -6.65 4.58 -13.25
C ASN A 410 -7.96 3.87 -12.87
N PHE A 411 -8.10 3.41 -11.62
CA PHE A 411 -9.37 2.81 -11.17
C PHE A 411 -10.50 3.84 -11.03
N VAL A 412 -10.18 5.09 -10.69
CA VAL A 412 -11.17 6.18 -10.70
C VAL A 412 -11.69 6.40 -12.12
N GLU A 413 -10.82 6.47 -13.13
CA GLU A 413 -11.21 6.60 -14.53
C GLU A 413 -12.12 5.44 -14.96
N GLN A 414 -11.75 4.21 -14.61
CA GLN A 414 -12.57 3.03 -14.90
C GLN A 414 -13.96 3.09 -14.24
N ALA A 415 -14.06 3.59 -13.00
CA ALA A 415 -15.35 3.76 -12.34
C ALA A 415 -16.28 4.72 -13.08
N PHE A 416 -15.72 5.69 -13.81
CA PHE A 416 -16.48 6.62 -14.64
C PHE A 416 -16.79 6.04 -16.02
N ALA A 417 -15.94 5.15 -16.53
CA ALA A 417 -16.12 4.51 -17.84
C ALA A 417 -17.06 3.31 -17.83
N LEU A 418 -17.21 2.61 -16.70
CA LEU A 418 -18.15 1.50 -16.49
C LEU A 418 -19.51 2.02 -15.99
N ASP A 419 -20.61 1.43 -16.47
CA ASP A 419 -21.97 1.94 -16.24
C ASP A 419 -22.43 1.85 -14.77
N ASP A 420 -21.99 0.80 -14.06
CA ASP A 420 -22.45 0.44 -12.71
C ASP A 420 -21.32 0.47 -11.67
N ALA A 421 -20.13 0.94 -12.05
CA ALA A 421 -18.96 0.98 -11.18
C ALA A 421 -18.90 2.25 -10.32
N ARG A 422 -18.24 2.14 -9.17
CA ARG A 422 -18.01 3.25 -8.22
C ARG A 422 -16.57 3.27 -7.73
N SER A 423 -16.00 4.47 -7.65
CA SER A 423 -14.75 4.73 -6.96
C SER A 423 -15.03 5.10 -5.51
N ILE A 424 -14.37 4.40 -4.59
CA ILE A 424 -14.50 4.58 -3.15
C ILE A 424 -13.16 5.02 -2.60
N ILE A 425 -13.07 6.27 -2.16
CA ILE A 425 -11.89 6.82 -1.52
C ILE A 425 -12.10 6.80 -0.01
N THR A 426 -11.18 6.15 0.70
CA THR A 426 -11.20 6.02 2.15
C THR A 426 -10.11 6.87 2.78
N LEU A 427 -10.42 7.50 3.92
CA LEU A 427 -9.44 8.21 4.73
C LEU A 427 -9.95 8.39 6.16
N PRO A 428 -9.07 8.33 7.18
CA PRO A 428 -9.40 8.84 8.50
C PRO A 428 -9.80 10.32 8.39
N ALA A 429 -10.83 10.78 9.10
CA ALA A 429 -11.25 12.18 9.06
C ALA A 429 -10.19 13.11 9.66
N THR A 430 -9.34 12.60 10.56
CA THR A 430 -8.26 13.37 11.18
C THR A 430 -6.94 12.60 11.22
N ARG A 431 -5.84 13.33 11.43
CA ARG A 431 -4.52 12.77 11.73
C ARG A 431 -3.90 13.52 12.91
N THR A 432 -3.19 12.81 13.77
CA THR A 432 -2.46 13.41 14.88
C THR A 432 -0.96 13.19 14.71
N ARG A 433 -0.18 14.27 14.73
CA ARG A 433 1.29 14.20 14.67
C ARG A 433 1.88 15.12 15.72
N ARG A 434 2.79 14.59 16.56
CA ARG A 434 3.44 15.32 17.66
C ARG A 434 2.43 16.06 18.56
N GLY A 435 1.37 15.37 18.95
CA GLY A 435 0.30 15.91 19.81
C GLY A 435 -0.64 16.93 19.14
N ARG A 436 -0.46 17.26 17.85
CA ARG A 436 -1.35 18.17 17.12
C ARG A 436 -2.25 17.39 16.17
N THR A 437 -3.55 17.45 16.41
CA THR A 437 -4.58 16.89 15.52
C THR A 437 -4.91 17.88 14.41
N GLN A 438 -5.02 17.38 13.18
CA GLN A 438 -5.45 18.12 12.00
C GLN A 438 -6.54 17.34 11.26
N SER A 439 -7.46 18.04 10.62
CA SER A 439 -8.41 17.43 9.69
C SER A 439 -7.71 16.95 8.42
N ASN A 440 -8.13 15.80 7.91
CA ASN A 440 -7.80 15.32 6.57
C ASN A 440 -8.85 15.76 5.55
N ILE A 441 -10.03 16.21 5.99
CA ILE A 441 -10.95 16.97 5.17
C ILE A 441 -10.56 18.45 5.26
N VAL A 442 -10.21 19.04 4.13
CA VAL A 442 -9.68 20.42 4.05
C VAL A 442 -10.51 21.28 3.12
N TRP A 443 -10.39 22.60 3.21
CA TRP A 443 -11.02 23.48 2.23
C TRP A 443 -10.34 23.34 0.85
N ASP A 444 -9.01 23.44 0.82
CA ASP A 444 -8.20 23.42 -0.39
C ASP A 444 -6.87 22.67 -0.21
N HIS A 445 -6.27 22.27 -1.34
CA HIS A 445 -4.92 21.76 -1.43
C HIS A 445 -4.31 22.12 -2.80
N PRO A 446 -3.03 22.53 -2.88
CA PRO A 446 -2.45 23.00 -4.14
C PRO A 446 -2.12 21.89 -5.15
N HIS A 447 -2.06 20.63 -4.70
CA HIS A 447 -1.75 19.47 -5.53
C HIS A 447 -2.83 18.41 -5.33
N GLU A 448 -3.70 18.21 -6.32
CA GLU A 448 -4.75 17.17 -6.31
C GLU A 448 -4.30 15.99 -7.17
N THR A 449 -4.39 14.78 -6.62
CA THR A 449 -4.14 13.52 -7.33
C THR A 449 -5.34 13.15 -8.19
N VAL A 450 -6.56 13.31 -7.63
CA VAL A 450 -7.82 13.14 -8.36
C VAL A 450 -8.55 14.48 -8.33
N PRO A 451 -8.73 15.13 -9.48
CA PRO A 451 -9.41 16.41 -9.53
C PRO A 451 -10.91 16.22 -9.26
N ARG A 452 -11.54 17.23 -8.65
CA ARG A 452 -12.94 17.17 -8.19
C ARG A 452 -13.99 16.74 -9.24
N GLN A 453 -13.69 16.82 -10.54
CA GLN A 453 -14.54 16.33 -11.62
C GLN A 453 -14.74 14.81 -11.56
N TYR A 454 -13.77 14.10 -11.00
CA TYR A 454 -13.81 12.66 -10.76
C TYR A 454 -14.22 12.29 -9.32
N ARG A 455 -14.81 13.23 -8.57
CA ARG A 455 -15.34 12.94 -7.23
C ARG A 455 -16.45 11.88 -7.30
N ASP A 456 -16.32 10.85 -6.49
CA ASP A 456 -17.32 9.79 -6.40
C ASP A 456 -17.71 9.54 -4.94
N ILE A 457 -17.23 8.49 -4.29
CA ILE A 457 -17.55 8.20 -2.89
C ILE A 457 -16.35 8.51 -2.00
N ILE A 458 -16.58 9.25 -0.91
CA ILE A 458 -15.60 9.44 0.17
C ILE A 458 -16.13 8.76 1.45
N VAL A 459 -15.29 7.97 2.12
CA VAL A 459 -15.62 7.28 3.37
C VAL A 459 -14.63 7.64 4.47
N THR A 460 -15.16 8.03 5.62
CA THR A 460 -14.41 8.18 6.88
C THR A 460 -15.02 7.27 7.94
N GLU A 461 -14.44 7.24 9.13
CA GLU A 461 -14.99 6.55 10.30
C GLU A 461 -16.41 7.02 10.69
N TYR A 462 -16.82 8.20 10.23
CA TYR A 462 -18.12 8.80 10.53
C TYR A 462 -19.22 8.48 9.49
N GLY A 463 -18.87 7.87 8.37
CA GLY A 463 -19.83 7.45 7.34
C GLY A 463 -19.40 7.79 5.91
N ILE A 464 -20.40 7.83 5.03
CA ILE A 464 -20.24 7.87 3.57
C ILE A 464 -20.76 9.21 3.01
N ALA A 465 -19.96 9.84 2.17
CA ALA A 465 -20.34 10.95 1.30
C ALA A 465 -20.34 10.50 -0.17
N ASP A 466 -21.53 10.36 -0.76
CA ASP A 466 -21.72 10.07 -2.18
C ASP A 466 -21.77 11.40 -2.96
N LEU A 467 -20.82 11.67 -3.86
CA LEU A 467 -20.60 13.00 -4.45
C LEU A 467 -20.82 13.06 -5.97
N ARG A 468 -20.87 11.91 -6.66
CA ARG A 468 -20.99 11.85 -8.12
C ARG A 468 -22.28 12.51 -8.59
N GLY A 469 -22.15 13.41 -9.56
CA GLY A 469 -23.29 14.14 -10.17
C GLY A 469 -23.95 15.19 -9.27
N GLN A 470 -23.43 15.44 -8.07
CA GLN A 470 -24.04 16.40 -7.13
C GLN A 470 -23.58 17.84 -7.39
N ARG A 471 -24.41 18.81 -6.99
CA ARG A 471 -24.04 20.25 -7.01
C ARG A 471 -22.99 20.52 -5.92
N ASP A 472 -22.17 21.56 -6.11
CA ASP A 472 -21.11 21.89 -5.14
C ASP A 472 -21.66 22.12 -3.71
N GLU A 473 -22.81 22.76 -3.57
CA GLU A 473 -23.45 22.96 -2.26
C GLU A 473 -23.82 21.64 -1.57
N ASP A 474 -24.40 20.69 -2.31
CA ASP A 474 -24.74 19.36 -1.78
C ASP A 474 -23.48 18.57 -1.43
N VAL A 475 -22.41 18.73 -2.22
CA VAL A 475 -21.11 18.10 -1.95
C VAL A 475 -20.48 18.65 -0.68
N VAL A 476 -20.44 19.97 -0.51
CA VAL A 476 -19.92 20.59 0.73
C VAL A 476 -20.72 20.08 1.93
N ALA A 477 -22.05 20.06 1.85
CA ALA A 477 -22.88 19.55 2.94
C ALA A 477 -22.60 18.06 3.25
N ARG A 478 -22.43 17.21 2.23
CA ARG A 478 -22.10 15.78 2.40
C ARG A 478 -20.70 15.57 2.97
N MET A 479 -19.72 16.36 2.56
CA MET A 479 -18.36 16.30 3.10
C MET A 479 -18.31 16.78 4.56
N LEU A 480 -19.02 17.86 4.91
CA LEU A 480 -19.17 18.30 6.30
C LEU A 480 -19.80 17.22 7.19
N ARG A 481 -20.79 16.48 6.67
CA ARG A 481 -21.43 15.36 7.40
C ARG A 481 -20.45 14.27 7.82
N ILE A 482 -19.39 14.01 7.05
CA ILE A 482 -18.36 13.00 7.36
C ILE A 482 -17.08 13.63 7.93
N THR A 483 -17.11 14.91 8.29
CA THR A 483 -15.99 15.62 8.92
C THR A 483 -16.06 15.48 10.43
N ASP A 484 -14.90 15.38 11.07
CA ASP A 484 -14.78 15.43 12.53
C ASP A 484 -15.34 16.75 13.08
N SER A 485 -16.22 16.66 14.08
CA SER A 485 -16.97 17.79 14.60
C SER A 485 -16.11 18.91 15.18
N ARG A 486 -14.85 18.63 15.55
CA ARG A 486 -13.90 19.66 16.01
C ARG A 486 -13.48 20.62 14.89
N PHE A 487 -13.66 20.25 13.62
CA PHE A 487 -13.22 21.02 12.46
C PHE A 487 -14.37 21.48 11.55
N GLN A 488 -15.59 20.97 11.75
CA GLN A 488 -16.76 21.28 10.93
C GLN A 488 -17.09 22.77 10.84
N ASP A 489 -17.07 23.50 11.96
CA ASP A 489 -17.49 24.91 11.98
C ASP A 489 -16.52 25.79 11.17
N ALA A 490 -15.20 25.60 11.31
CA ALA A 490 -14.21 26.35 10.55
C ALA A 490 -14.35 26.11 9.04
N LEU A 491 -14.57 24.86 8.64
CA LEU A 491 -14.77 24.47 7.24
C LEU A 491 -16.10 24.98 6.67
N LEU A 492 -17.16 25.04 7.48
CA LEU A 492 -18.43 25.66 7.09
C LEU A 492 -18.24 27.16 6.81
N GLU A 493 -17.52 27.87 7.68
CA GLU A 493 -17.24 29.29 7.49
C GLU A 493 -16.40 29.55 6.22
N ASP A 494 -15.43 28.67 5.92
CA ASP A 494 -14.68 28.72 4.65
C ASP A 494 -15.61 28.55 3.44
N ALA A 495 -16.52 27.58 3.49
CA ALA A 495 -17.49 27.36 2.43
C ALA A 495 -18.49 28.52 2.25
N LYS A 496 -18.98 29.11 3.35
CA LYS A 496 -19.87 30.28 3.33
C LYS A 496 -19.16 31.49 2.74
N ARG A 497 -17.92 31.74 3.14
CA ARG A 497 -17.08 32.83 2.62
C ARG A 497 -16.85 32.70 1.12
N ALA A 498 -16.70 31.49 0.62
CA ALA A 498 -16.56 31.20 -0.81
C ALA A 498 -17.89 31.15 -1.59
N GLY A 499 -19.04 31.30 -0.92
CA GLY A 499 -20.35 31.19 -1.55
C GLY A 499 -20.66 29.79 -2.09
N LYS A 500 -20.04 28.75 -1.52
CA LYS A 500 -20.24 27.35 -1.93
C LYS A 500 -21.33 26.64 -1.13
N ILE A 501 -21.90 27.30 -0.13
CA ILE A 501 -23.04 26.84 0.65
C ILE A 501 -23.84 28.05 1.13
N ALA A 502 -25.16 27.91 1.29
CA ALA A 502 -26.04 28.97 1.75
C ALA A 502 -25.57 29.57 3.09
N ARG A 503 -25.73 30.89 3.25
CA ARG A 503 -25.25 31.62 4.44
C ARG A 503 -25.99 31.20 5.72
N ASP A 504 -27.25 30.83 5.57
CA ASP A 504 -28.14 30.32 6.61
C ASP A 504 -28.06 28.80 6.80
N PHE A 505 -27.22 28.10 6.03
CA PHE A 505 -26.96 26.68 6.28
C PHE A 505 -26.35 26.50 7.66
N GLU A 506 -26.95 25.61 8.44
CA GLU A 506 -26.44 25.15 9.72
C GLU A 506 -26.18 23.65 9.64
N ILE A 507 -25.05 23.21 10.21
CA ILE A 507 -24.75 21.78 10.33
C ILE A 507 -25.80 21.14 11.26
N PRO A 508 -26.60 20.17 10.76
CA PRO A 508 -27.59 19.47 11.56
C PRO A 508 -27.01 18.85 12.84
N ALA A 509 -27.78 18.87 13.93
CA ALA A 509 -27.33 18.39 15.24
C ALA A 509 -26.81 16.94 15.21
N GLY A 510 -27.43 16.07 14.40
CA GLY A 510 -26.99 14.67 14.23
C GLY A 510 -25.64 14.50 13.52
N TRP A 511 -25.08 15.56 12.90
CA TRP A 511 -23.74 15.53 12.28
C TRP A 511 -22.66 16.07 13.23
N ARG A 512 -23.06 16.69 14.34
CA ARG A 512 -22.16 17.30 15.34
C ARG A 512 -21.67 16.31 16.40
N VAL A 513 -21.84 15.01 16.15
CA VAL A 513 -21.43 13.91 17.05
C VAL A 513 -20.23 13.13 16.52
N ASN A 514 -19.58 13.62 15.46
CA ASN A 514 -18.44 12.98 14.81
C ASN A 514 -17.17 13.21 15.64
N LEU A 515 -16.96 12.37 16.65
CA LEU A 515 -15.81 12.45 17.56
C LEU A 515 -15.14 11.09 17.71
N PRO A 516 -13.81 11.02 17.92
CA PRO A 516 -13.09 9.75 18.07
C PRO A 516 -13.67 8.83 19.16
N ASP A 517 -13.96 9.38 20.35
CA ASP A 517 -14.56 8.63 21.47
C ASP A 517 -15.94 8.03 21.14
N ARG A 518 -16.63 8.52 20.10
CA ARG A 518 -17.91 7.95 19.64
C ARG A 518 -17.68 6.72 18.78
N VAL A 519 -16.63 6.70 17.98
CA VAL A 519 -16.19 5.54 17.20
C VAL A 519 -15.75 4.43 18.15
N GLU A 520 -14.91 4.77 19.13
CA GLU A 520 -14.45 3.81 20.14
C GLU A 520 -15.61 3.19 20.91
N ARG A 521 -16.55 4.01 21.42
CA ARG A 521 -17.73 3.50 22.14
C ARG A 521 -18.69 2.69 21.26
N TRP A 522 -18.79 3.02 19.98
CA TRP A 522 -19.59 2.24 19.04
C TRP A 522 -19.01 0.84 18.86
N LEU A 523 -17.70 0.73 18.71
CA LEU A 523 -17.05 -0.52 18.37
C LEU A 523 -16.62 -1.36 19.58
N ALA A 524 -16.45 -0.76 20.76
CA ALA A 524 -16.02 -1.44 21.99
C ALA A 524 -16.84 -2.70 22.39
N PRO A 525 -18.17 -2.78 22.15
CA PRO A 525 -18.94 -3.98 22.46
C PRO A 525 -18.67 -5.17 21.52
N PHE A 526 -18.00 -4.96 20.39
CA PHE A 526 -17.82 -5.97 19.35
C PHE A 526 -16.39 -6.49 19.34
N ASP A 527 -16.24 -7.80 19.10
CA ASP A 527 -14.93 -8.44 18.98
C ASP A 527 -14.33 -8.17 17.59
N LEU A 528 -13.49 -7.14 17.51
CA LEU A 528 -12.81 -6.71 16.29
C LEU A 528 -11.29 -6.89 16.45
N PRO A 529 -10.66 -7.76 15.65
CA PRO A 529 -9.25 -8.07 15.80
C PRO A 529 -8.34 -6.91 15.36
N THR A 530 -7.25 -6.70 16.10
CA THR A 530 -6.20 -5.73 15.73
C THR A 530 -5.39 -6.16 14.51
N PHE A 531 -5.29 -7.47 14.26
CA PHE A 531 -4.62 -8.07 13.10
C PHE A 531 -5.55 -9.16 12.54
N PRO A 532 -6.56 -8.79 11.73
CA PRO A 532 -7.58 -9.73 11.25
C PRO A 532 -7.00 -10.93 10.50
N PHE A 533 -5.83 -10.75 9.87
CA PHE A 533 -5.18 -11.73 9.01
C PHE A 533 -3.77 -12.08 9.50
N GLY A 534 -3.59 -12.10 10.82
CA GLY A 534 -2.31 -12.44 11.43
C GLY A 534 -1.26 -11.32 11.33
N THR A 535 -0.09 -11.58 11.91
CA THR A 535 1.06 -10.68 11.91
C THR A 535 2.32 -11.47 12.27
N ASP A 536 3.47 -11.02 11.76
CA ASP A 536 4.77 -11.56 12.16
C ASP A 536 5.12 -11.17 13.62
N PHE A 537 4.40 -10.25 14.27
CA PHE A 537 4.68 -9.88 15.66
C PHE A 537 4.31 -10.96 16.68
N ASP A 538 5.20 -11.22 17.63
CA ASP A 538 4.93 -12.13 18.74
C ASP A 538 3.96 -11.52 19.77
N ALA A 539 3.54 -12.31 20.77
CA ALA A 539 2.59 -11.84 21.79
C ALA A 539 3.13 -10.66 22.64
N THR A 540 4.43 -10.59 22.87
CA THR A 540 5.07 -9.47 23.60
C THR A 540 5.09 -8.22 22.74
N GLU A 541 5.43 -8.36 21.46
CA GLU A 541 5.53 -7.26 20.52
C GLU A 541 4.17 -6.62 20.22
N ARG A 542 3.13 -7.46 20.01
CA ARG A 542 1.75 -6.99 19.86
C ARG A 542 1.28 -6.16 21.06
N ARG A 543 1.75 -6.48 22.27
CA ARG A 543 1.45 -5.71 23.48
C ARG A 543 2.21 -4.39 23.57
N ILE A 544 3.41 -4.32 22.98
CA ILE A 544 4.25 -3.11 22.98
C ILE A 544 3.74 -2.08 21.97
N LEU A 545 3.24 -2.49 20.80
CA LEU A 545 2.84 -1.60 19.71
C LEU A 545 1.93 -0.43 20.13
N PRO A 546 0.80 -0.63 20.83
CA PRO A 546 -0.05 0.48 21.27
C PRO A 546 0.66 1.43 22.24
N ALA A 547 1.54 0.88 23.10
CA ALA A 547 2.32 1.71 24.02
C ALA A 547 3.34 2.59 23.28
N LEU A 548 3.97 2.07 22.22
CA LEU A 548 4.87 2.87 21.37
C LEU A 548 4.13 4.00 20.67
N GLU A 549 2.92 3.73 20.18
CA GLU A 549 2.10 4.75 19.56
C GLU A 549 1.74 5.88 20.54
N ARG A 550 1.26 5.54 21.74
CA ARG A 550 0.97 6.53 22.79
C ARG A 550 2.19 7.39 23.13
N LEU A 551 3.37 6.78 23.20
CA LEU A 551 4.62 7.50 23.48
C LEU A 551 5.02 8.40 22.33
N SER A 552 4.90 7.93 21.09
CA SER A 552 5.12 8.73 19.88
C SER A 552 4.20 9.95 19.83
N GLN A 553 2.92 9.77 20.16
CA GLN A 553 1.95 10.86 20.26
C GLN A 553 2.30 11.86 21.39
N ALA A 554 2.81 11.36 22.52
CA ALA A 554 3.23 12.17 23.67
C ALA A 554 4.55 12.93 23.48
N GLN A 555 5.40 12.58 22.50
CA GLN A 555 6.68 13.26 22.26
C GLN A 555 6.56 14.77 22.00
N GLY A 556 5.38 15.26 21.59
CA GLY A 556 5.08 16.68 21.39
C GLY A 556 4.45 17.40 22.60
N SER A 557 4.17 16.70 23.71
CA SER A 557 3.47 17.25 24.87
C SER A 557 4.21 16.89 26.18
N PRO A 558 4.94 17.85 26.78
CA PRO A 558 5.67 17.60 28.03
C PRO A 558 4.77 17.08 29.16
N GLY A 559 3.53 17.58 29.25
CA GLY A 559 2.56 17.14 30.25
C GLY A 559 2.06 15.71 30.00
N ALA A 560 1.78 15.34 28.74
CA ALA A 560 1.38 13.97 28.41
C ALA A 560 2.52 12.97 28.69
N MET A 561 3.76 13.33 28.34
CA MET A 561 4.94 12.52 28.62
C MET A 561 5.18 12.35 30.13
N ALA A 562 5.10 13.45 30.90
CA ALA A 562 5.21 13.40 32.36
C ALA A 562 4.12 12.52 32.99
N GLY A 563 2.89 12.58 32.48
CA GLY A 563 1.79 11.72 32.93
C GLY A 563 2.05 10.23 32.69
N LEU A 564 2.66 9.86 31.57
CA LEU A 564 3.09 8.47 31.32
C LEU A 564 4.21 8.06 32.28
N ILE A 565 5.23 8.89 32.49
CA ILE A 565 6.33 8.59 33.43
C ILE A 565 5.80 8.39 34.86
N LEU A 566 4.90 9.28 35.33
CA LEU A 566 4.27 9.16 36.65
C LEU A 566 3.46 7.87 36.79
N ALA A 567 2.67 7.50 35.78
CA ALA A 567 1.93 6.25 35.77
C ALA A 567 2.87 5.02 35.86
N GLY A 568 4.04 5.11 35.22
CA GLY A 568 5.08 4.07 35.28
C GLY A 568 5.76 3.92 36.64
N LEU A 569 5.79 4.98 37.47
CA LEU A 569 6.34 4.94 38.84
C LEU A 569 5.39 4.24 39.83
N VAL A 570 4.09 4.37 39.63
CA VAL A 570 3.06 3.83 40.54
C VAL A 570 2.85 2.32 40.32
N LYS A 571 3.11 1.81 39.11
CA LYS A 571 2.86 0.41 38.77
C LYS A 571 4.07 -0.48 39.06
N SER A 572 3.94 -1.38 40.04
CA SER A 572 4.89 -2.47 40.31
C SER A 572 4.29 -3.81 39.85
N GLY A 573 4.70 -4.32 38.68
CA GLY A 573 4.40 -5.71 38.27
C GLY A 573 4.23 -5.98 36.76
N ALA A 574 4.86 -7.08 36.33
CA ALA A 574 4.62 -7.93 35.15
C ALA A 574 4.61 -7.32 33.73
N ASP A 575 5.44 -6.31 33.46
CA ASP A 575 5.82 -5.92 32.09
C ASP A 575 7.31 -6.25 31.80
N THR A 576 7.91 -7.17 32.56
CA THR A 576 9.34 -7.53 32.48
C THR A 576 9.72 -8.02 31.09
N ALA A 577 8.88 -8.83 30.44
CA ALA A 577 9.11 -9.29 29.08
C ALA A 577 9.09 -8.14 28.07
N ALA A 578 8.15 -7.18 28.21
CA ALA A 578 8.06 -6.02 27.33
C ALA A 578 9.24 -5.05 27.51
N LEU A 579 9.67 -4.83 28.75
CA LEU A 579 10.85 -4.02 29.06
C LEU A 579 12.14 -4.71 28.59
N ALA A 580 12.30 -6.01 28.81
CA ALA A 580 13.44 -6.78 28.34
C ALA A 580 13.50 -6.78 26.80
N ARG A 581 12.35 -6.94 26.14
CA ARG A 581 12.22 -6.85 24.68
C ARG A 581 12.67 -5.50 24.12
N MET A 582 12.60 -4.44 24.92
CA MET A 582 13.01 -3.08 24.56
C MET A 582 14.40 -2.68 25.10
N ASP A 583 15.12 -3.60 25.75
CA ASP A 583 16.38 -3.34 26.48
C ASP A 583 16.23 -2.24 27.55
N LEU A 584 15.11 -2.30 28.31
CA LEU A 584 14.71 -1.35 29.35
C LEU A 584 14.41 -2.04 30.70
N ASP A 585 14.67 -3.33 30.83
CA ASP A 585 14.57 -4.07 32.09
C ASP A 585 15.73 -3.72 33.05
N ARG A 586 16.90 -3.38 32.50
CA ARG A 586 18.09 -2.92 33.23
C ARG A 586 18.66 -1.62 32.64
N PRO A 587 18.00 -0.47 32.87
CA PRO A 587 18.39 0.80 32.26
C PRO A 587 19.80 1.22 32.70
N ARG A 588 20.69 1.46 31.71
CA ARG A 588 22.13 1.74 31.95
C ARG A 588 22.45 3.22 32.17
N ASN A 589 21.49 4.12 31.92
CA ASN A 589 21.68 5.57 32.06
C ASN A 589 20.36 6.27 32.46
N PRO A 590 20.39 7.53 32.95
CA PRO A 590 19.21 8.24 33.41
C PRO A 590 18.11 8.39 32.34
N ARG A 591 18.50 8.53 31.07
CA ARG A 591 17.55 8.60 29.95
C ARG A 591 16.80 7.28 29.78
N ALA A 592 17.48 6.13 29.83
CA ALA A 592 16.87 4.81 29.76
C ALA A 592 15.94 4.55 30.96
N VAL A 593 16.22 5.11 32.13
CA VAL A 593 15.30 5.04 33.29
C VAL A 593 13.99 5.76 32.97
N LEU A 594 14.05 6.97 32.41
CA LEU A 594 12.86 7.72 32.02
C LEU A 594 12.09 7.03 30.89
N GLU A 595 12.79 6.47 29.89
CA GLU A 595 12.18 5.68 28.81
C GLU A 595 11.48 4.42 29.35
N ALA A 596 12.10 3.71 30.29
CA ALA A 596 11.49 2.55 30.95
C ALA A 596 10.23 2.92 31.74
N LEU A 597 10.24 4.03 32.47
CA LEU A 597 9.07 4.52 33.20
C LEU A 597 7.96 4.96 32.24
N ALA A 598 8.30 5.70 31.19
CA ALA A 598 7.34 6.12 30.18
C ALA A 598 6.69 4.91 29.49
N LEU A 599 7.49 3.88 29.13
CA LEU A 599 6.99 2.63 28.57
C LEU A 599 6.08 1.86 29.53
N ARG A 600 6.46 1.73 30.81
CA ARG A 600 5.59 1.13 31.84
C ARG A 600 4.26 1.85 31.96
N GLY A 601 4.29 3.18 31.98
CA GLY A 601 3.07 4.00 32.04
C GLY A 601 2.20 3.85 30.80
N ALA A 602 2.81 3.77 29.62
CA ALA A 602 2.09 3.56 28.36
C ALA A 602 1.47 2.16 28.28
N LEU A 603 2.14 1.12 28.78
CA LEU A 603 1.62 -0.26 28.91
C LEU A 603 0.54 -0.39 29.99
N ALA A 604 0.55 0.49 30.99
CA ALA A 604 -0.42 0.48 32.09
C ALA A 604 -1.79 1.02 31.70
N ARG A 605 -1.84 1.90 30.70
CA ARG A 605 -3.10 2.38 30.14
C ARG A 605 -3.66 1.26 29.26
N ARG A 606 -4.69 0.59 29.75
CA ARG A 606 -5.58 -0.22 28.89
C ARG A 606 -6.45 0.74 28.11
N ASP A 607 -6.68 0.42 26.84
CA ASP A 607 -7.73 1.06 26.04
C ASP A 607 -9.11 0.79 26.65
#